data_AF-A0A7S3Y6N8-F1
#
_entry.id   AF-A0A7S3Y6N8-F1
#
_cell.length_a   1.000
_cell.length_b   1.000
_cell.length_c   1.000
_cell.angle_alpha   90.00
_cell.angle_beta   90.00
_cell.angle_gamma   90.00
#
_symmetry.space_group_name_H-M   'P 1'
#
loop_
_entity.id
_entity.type
_entity.pdbx_description
1 polymer ?
#
loop_
_entity_poly.entity_id
_entity_poly.type
_entity_poly.pdbx_seq_one_letter_code
_entity_poly.pdbx_strand_id
1 'polypeptide(L)'
;LEQRVTLYTRYVRREIRQLEDGDLDRMLDAMAALWRVPQAQGEALYGPQYLSAANLLQAHLELAGQQDCDHMHDGMGFLPHHMALTLLFEQSMQAVDPSTALPYWDYSIDFQRFEDLDQPSSGFELTRTELFRAKFFGATDKDTLYIKDGRWKGLEVPTAAGLAAEGADVAGLPVNAWGQ
;
A
#
# COMPACT_ATOMS: atom_id res chain seq x y z
N LEU A 1 1.66 -1.18 -47.43
CA LEU A 1 0.49 -1.41 -46.57
C LEU A 1 1.00 -1.49 -45.14
N GLU A 2 0.70 -0.50 -44.30
CA GLU A 2 1.02 -0.56 -42.87
C GLU A 2 0.01 -1.48 -42.18
N GLN A 3 0.48 -2.53 -41.51
CA GLN A 3 -0.34 -3.32 -40.60
C GLN A 3 -0.42 -2.61 -39.26
N ARG A 4 -1.65 -2.38 -38.78
CA ARG A 4 -1.91 -1.97 -37.39
C ARG A 4 -2.23 -3.21 -36.57
N VAL A 5 -1.66 -3.29 -35.37
CA VAL A 5 -1.93 -4.34 -34.40
C VAL A 5 -2.37 -3.68 -33.10
N THR A 6 -3.38 -4.25 -32.42
CA THR A 6 -3.84 -3.79 -31.11
C THR A 6 -3.09 -4.54 -30.02
N LEU A 7 -2.45 -3.81 -29.11
CA LEU A 7 -1.83 -4.36 -27.91
C LEU A 7 -2.77 -4.14 -26.72
N TYR A 8 -2.93 -5.16 -25.88
CA TYR A 8 -3.66 -5.07 -24.62
C TYR A 8 -2.70 -5.32 -23.47
N THR A 9 -2.59 -4.36 -22.55
CA THR A 9 -1.87 -4.51 -21.29
C THR A 9 -2.87 -4.89 -20.19
N ARG A 10 -2.51 -5.85 -19.34
CA ARG A 10 -3.31 -6.25 -18.18
C ARG A 10 -2.42 -6.29 -16.95
N TYR A 11 -2.85 -5.62 -15.89
CA TYR A 11 -2.25 -5.75 -14.56
C TYR A 11 -2.84 -6.97 -13.86
N VAL A 12 -1.97 -7.78 -13.24
CA VAL A 12 -2.36 -9.00 -12.53
C VAL A 12 -1.83 -8.92 -11.12
N ARG A 13 -2.73 -8.84 -10.15
CA ARG A 13 -2.39 -8.94 -8.72
C ARG A 13 -2.13 -10.40 -8.38
N ARG A 14 -0.90 -10.70 -7.95
CA ARG A 14 -0.44 -12.05 -7.60
C ARG A 14 -0.22 -12.17 -6.10
N GLU A 15 -0.19 -13.41 -5.61
CA GLU A 15 0.25 -13.67 -4.25
C GLU A 15 1.72 -13.25 -4.13
N ILE A 16 2.06 -12.47 -3.10
CA ILE A 16 3.37 -11.81 -3.00
C ILE A 16 4.56 -12.78 -3.02
N ARG A 17 4.40 -14.01 -2.51
CA ARG A 17 5.47 -15.04 -2.48
C ARG A 17 5.69 -15.68 -3.85
N GLN A 18 4.81 -15.44 -4.82
CA GLN A 18 4.91 -15.94 -6.19
C GLN A 18 5.55 -14.94 -7.17
N LEU A 19 5.90 -13.74 -6.71
CA LEU A 19 6.60 -12.76 -7.54
C LEU A 19 8.04 -13.21 -7.77
N GLU A 20 8.53 -13.03 -9.00
CA GLU A 20 9.95 -13.20 -9.30
C GLU A 20 10.76 -12.11 -8.57
N ASP A 21 12.01 -12.39 -8.21
CA ASP A 21 12.82 -11.46 -7.40
C ASP A 21 12.89 -10.05 -8.03
N GLY A 22 13.03 -9.95 -9.35
CA GLY A 22 13.04 -8.67 -10.05
C GLY A 22 11.70 -7.94 -10.06
N ASP A 23 10.58 -8.66 -10.12
CA ASP A 23 9.23 -8.06 -10.02
C ASP A 23 8.94 -7.63 -8.59
N LEU A 24 9.35 -8.44 -7.61
CA LEU A 24 9.23 -8.12 -6.20
C LEU A 24 10.03 -6.87 -5.86
N ASP A 25 11.27 -6.75 -6.33
CA ASP A 25 12.10 -5.57 -6.08
C ASP A 25 11.49 -4.31 -6.70
N ARG A 26 11.07 -4.36 -7.98
CA ARG A 26 10.38 -3.22 -8.62
C ARG A 26 9.13 -2.80 -7.87
N MET A 27 8.32 -3.79 -7.47
CA MET A 27 7.08 -3.57 -6.72
C MET A 27 7.36 -2.93 -5.35
N LEU A 28 8.30 -3.47 -4.57
CA LEU A 28 8.65 -2.94 -3.26
C LEU A 28 9.37 -1.58 -3.35
N ASP A 29 10.17 -1.33 -4.40
CA ASP A 29 10.83 -0.04 -4.63
C ASP A 29 9.81 1.04 -5.00
N ALA A 30 8.87 0.73 -5.92
CA ALA A 30 7.77 1.61 -6.25
C ALA A 30 6.94 1.91 -5.00
N MET A 31 6.56 0.86 -4.25
CA MET A 31 5.85 0.98 -2.99
C MET A 31 6.60 1.87 -2.00
N ALA A 32 7.89 1.63 -1.75
CA ALA A 32 8.69 2.42 -0.81
C ALA A 32 8.85 3.89 -1.22
N ALA A 33 8.83 4.20 -2.52
CA ALA A 33 8.85 5.57 -3.01
C ALA A 33 7.65 6.39 -2.49
N LEU A 34 6.46 5.77 -2.38
CA LEU A 34 5.26 6.43 -1.87
C LEU A 34 5.45 6.95 -0.43
N TRP A 35 6.24 6.28 0.40
CA TRP A 35 6.56 6.74 1.76
C TRP A 35 7.72 7.75 1.83
N ARG A 36 8.61 7.75 0.82
CA ARG A 36 9.86 8.52 0.86
C ARG A 36 9.81 9.82 0.09
N VAL A 37 8.93 9.92 -0.90
CA VAL A 37 8.81 11.07 -1.78
C VAL A 37 7.55 11.86 -1.39
N PRO A 38 7.70 13.08 -0.83
CA PRO A 38 6.56 13.94 -0.50
C PRO A 38 5.67 14.23 -1.71
N GLN A 39 4.40 14.53 -1.47
CA GLN A 39 3.39 14.70 -2.53
C GLN A 39 3.83 15.61 -3.68
N ALA A 40 4.17 16.86 -3.38
CA ALA A 40 4.55 17.85 -4.40
C ALA A 40 5.80 17.44 -5.19
N GLN A 41 6.75 16.75 -4.55
CA GLN A 41 7.94 16.24 -5.23
C GLN A 41 7.58 15.05 -6.13
N GLY A 42 6.72 14.15 -5.67
CA GLY A 42 6.31 12.98 -6.42
C GLY A 42 5.46 13.34 -7.64
N GLU A 43 4.57 14.33 -7.54
CA GLU A 43 3.86 14.87 -8.71
C GLU A 43 4.81 15.44 -9.77
N ALA A 44 5.86 16.14 -9.33
CA ALA A 44 6.87 16.69 -10.23
C ALA A 44 7.73 15.60 -10.89
N LEU A 45 7.99 14.49 -10.21
CA LEU A 45 8.83 13.39 -10.70
C LEU A 45 8.06 12.34 -11.51
N TYR A 46 6.89 11.95 -11.04
CA TYR A 46 6.11 10.81 -11.52
C TYR A 46 4.80 11.21 -12.21
N GLY A 47 4.44 12.50 -12.13
CA GLY A 47 3.26 13.07 -12.76
C GLY A 47 2.04 13.15 -11.84
N PRO A 48 0.94 13.76 -12.32
CA PRO A 48 -0.19 14.16 -11.49
C PRO A 48 -1.03 13.00 -10.92
N GLN A 49 -0.74 11.76 -11.28
CA GLN A 49 -1.41 10.57 -10.73
C GLN A 49 -0.70 10.01 -9.49
N TYR A 50 0.45 10.56 -9.12
CA TYR A 50 1.18 10.16 -7.93
C TYR A 50 0.43 10.59 -6.66
N LEU A 51 0.30 9.66 -5.72
CA LEU A 51 -0.17 9.91 -4.36
C LEU A 51 0.84 9.34 -3.37
N SER A 52 1.36 10.19 -2.50
CA SER A 52 2.20 9.78 -1.38
C SER A 52 1.41 8.91 -0.39
N ALA A 53 2.14 8.09 0.37
CA ALA A 53 1.55 7.31 1.45
C ALA A 53 0.92 8.21 2.53
N ALA A 54 1.46 9.41 2.74
CA ALA A 54 0.89 10.41 3.63
C ALA A 54 -0.50 10.87 3.16
N ASN A 55 -0.67 11.12 1.86
CA ASN A 55 -1.96 11.50 1.28
C ASN A 55 -3.01 10.41 1.45
N LEU A 56 -2.66 9.18 1.11
CA LEU A 56 -3.55 8.02 1.23
C LEU A 56 -3.90 7.73 2.70
N LEU A 57 -2.95 7.91 3.61
CA LEU A 57 -3.17 7.77 5.06
C LEU A 57 -4.12 8.86 5.58
N GLN A 58 -3.93 10.12 5.17
CA GLN A 58 -4.80 11.21 5.59
C GLN A 58 -6.25 10.97 5.14
N ALA A 59 -6.46 10.55 3.89
CA ALA A 59 -7.78 10.20 3.40
C ALA A 59 -8.45 9.09 4.21
N HIS A 60 -7.71 8.03 4.52
CA HIS A 60 -8.21 6.95 5.36
C HIS A 60 -8.57 7.46 6.76
N LEU A 61 -7.72 8.28 7.38
CA LEU A 61 -7.97 8.83 8.72
C LEU A 61 -9.17 9.78 8.76
N GLU A 62 -9.32 10.64 7.76
CA GLU A 62 -10.42 11.58 7.69
C GLU A 62 -11.77 10.89 7.47
N LEU A 63 -11.83 9.90 6.56
CA LEU A 63 -13.05 9.13 6.31
C LEU A 63 -13.39 8.19 7.47
N ALA A 64 -12.40 7.67 8.20
CA ALA A 64 -12.64 6.87 9.40
C ALA A 64 -13.06 7.71 10.61
N GLY A 65 -12.61 8.97 10.67
CA GLY A 65 -12.79 9.86 11.82
C GLY A 65 -13.99 10.81 11.72
N GLN A 66 -14.85 10.70 10.70
CA GLN A 66 -16.00 11.58 10.58
C GLN A 66 -17.01 11.35 11.72
N GLN A 67 -17.67 12.42 12.14
CA GLN A 67 -18.59 12.39 13.29
C GLN A 67 -19.90 11.67 12.99
N ASP A 68 -20.30 11.59 11.72
CA ASP A 68 -21.54 10.99 11.28
C ASP A 68 -21.44 9.46 11.19
N CYS A 69 -20.37 8.95 10.57
CA CYS A 69 -20.07 7.53 10.41
C CYS A 69 -18.55 7.30 10.25
N ASP A 70 -18.08 6.12 10.65
CA ASP A 70 -16.80 5.59 10.15
C ASP A 70 -17.05 5.00 8.75
N HIS A 71 -16.65 5.75 7.71
CA HIS A 71 -16.88 5.35 6.31
C HIS A 71 -15.90 4.27 5.84
N MET A 72 -14.80 4.07 6.57
CA MET A 72 -13.73 3.16 6.18
C MET A 72 -13.94 1.76 6.74
N HIS A 73 -14.38 1.63 8.00
CA HIS A 73 -14.40 0.34 8.70
C HIS A 73 -15.80 -0.18 8.97
N ASP A 74 -16.79 0.70 9.16
CA ASP A 74 -18.13 0.31 9.56
C ASP A 74 -19.13 0.29 8.40
N GLY A 75 -20.05 -0.68 8.47
CA GLY A 75 -21.19 -0.78 7.56
C GLY A 75 -20.84 -1.20 6.13
N MET A 76 -21.73 -0.86 5.19
CA MET A 76 -21.64 -1.32 3.80
C MET A 76 -20.56 -0.58 2.98
N GLY A 77 -19.97 0.48 3.55
CA GLY A 77 -18.91 1.27 2.93
C GLY A 77 -17.53 0.60 2.99
N PHE A 78 -17.31 -0.34 3.92
CA PHE A 78 -15.99 -0.94 4.18
C PHE A 78 -15.29 -1.44 2.90
N LEU A 79 -15.93 -2.37 2.19
CA LEU A 79 -15.37 -2.98 0.98
C LEU A 79 -15.15 -1.98 -0.16
N PRO A 80 -16.16 -1.19 -0.61
CA PRO A 80 -15.96 -0.28 -1.72
C PRO A 80 -14.90 0.79 -1.43
N HIS A 81 -14.82 1.33 -0.21
CA HIS A 81 -13.80 2.32 0.14
C HIS A 81 -12.38 1.72 0.16
N HIS A 82 -12.20 0.53 0.74
CA HIS A 82 -10.91 -0.14 0.71
C HIS A 82 -10.49 -0.55 -0.71
N MET A 83 -11.42 -0.96 -1.56
CA MET A 83 -11.15 -1.22 -2.98
C MET A 83 -10.69 0.04 -3.72
N ALA A 84 -11.33 1.18 -3.47
CA ALA A 84 -10.95 2.46 -4.05
C ALA A 84 -9.54 2.89 -3.59
N LEU A 85 -9.27 2.82 -2.27
CA LEU A 85 -7.96 3.17 -1.73
C LEU A 85 -6.85 2.25 -2.28
N THR A 86 -7.15 0.95 -2.42
CA THR A 86 -6.25 -0.04 -3.04
C THR A 86 -5.94 0.31 -4.50
N LEU A 87 -6.95 0.75 -5.27
CA LEU A 87 -6.76 1.17 -6.66
C LEU A 87 -5.89 2.43 -6.75
N LEU A 88 -6.13 3.42 -5.89
CA LEU A 88 -5.35 4.65 -5.84
C LEU A 88 -3.89 4.38 -5.46
N PHE A 89 -3.66 3.50 -4.49
CA PHE A 89 -2.32 3.06 -4.11
C PHE A 89 -1.60 2.37 -5.28
N GLU A 90 -2.27 1.45 -5.98
CA GLU A 90 -1.73 0.77 -7.16
C GLU A 90 -1.43 1.74 -8.31
N GLN A 91 -2.32 2.71 -8.56
CA GLN A 91 -2.11 3.74 -9.59
C GLN A 91 -0.91 4.63 -9.26
N SER A 92 -0.72 5.00 -7.99
CA SER A 92 0.47 5.74 -7.57
C SER A 92 1.75 4.92 -7.73
N MET A 93 1.73 3.61 -7.40
CA MET A 93 2.85 2.72 -7.70
C MET A 93 3.14 2.68 -9.22
N GLN A 94 2.10 2.65 -10.06
CA GLN A 94 2.24 2.65 -11.52
C GLN A 94 2.74 3.99 -12.08
N ALA A 95 2.51 5.10 -11.38
CA ALA A 95 3.14 6.38 -11.71
C ALA A 95 4.66 6.33 -11.47
N VAL A 96 5.11 5.60 -10.44
CA VAL A 96 6.54 5.39 -10.16
C VAL A 96 7.16 4.36 -11.11
N ASP A 97 6.53 3.19 -11.27
CA ASP A 97 6.93 2.12 -12.17
C ASP A 97 5.69 1.48 -12.82
N PRO A 98 5.44 1.74 -14.13
CA PRO A 98 4.24 1.29 -14.83
C PRO A 98 4.20 -0.23 -15.08
N SER A 99 5.24 -0.99 -14.71
CA SER A 99 5.22 -2.45 -14.79
C SER A 99 4.59 -3.12 -13.55
N THR A 100 4.32 -2.35 -12.50
CA THR A 100 3.91 -2.88 -11.19
C THR A 100 2.39 -3.06 -11.08
N ALA A 101 2.01 -4.07 -10.31
CA ALA A 101 0.65 -4.29 -9.82
C ALA A 101 0.72 -4.61 -8.33
N LEU A 102 -0.29 -4.20 -7.57
CA LEU A 102 -0.29 -4.43 -6.13
C LEU A 102 -0.52 -5.92 -5.84
N PRO A 103 0.41 -6.63 -5.18
CA PRO A 103 0.17 -8.02 -4.83
C PRO A 103 -0.85 -8.14 -3.69
N TYR A 104 -1.32 -9.35 -3.45
CA TYR A 104 -2.03 -9.68 -2.23
C TYR A 104 -1.17 -10.57 -1.34
N TRP A 105 -1.37 -10.45 -0.04
CA TRP A 105 -0.86 -11.40 0.94
C TRP A 105 -2.00 -12.31 1.37
N ASP A 106 -1.90 -13.59 1.01
CA ASP A 106 -2.78 -14.59 1.60
C ASP A 106 -2.22 -15.03 2.94
N TYR A 107 -2.71 -14.39 4.01
CA TYR A 107 -2.30 -14.68 5.38
C TYR A 107 -2.79 -16.05 5.86
N SER A 108 -3.81 -16.65 5.22
CA SER A 108 -4.32 -17.97 5.63
C SER A 108 -3.26 -19.07 5.47
N ILE A 109 -2.34 -18.91 4.52
CA ILE A 109 -1.17 -19.78 4.33
C ILE A 109 -0.25 -19.74 5.56
N ASP A 110 -0.02 -18.56 6.13
CA ASP A 110 0.82 -18.42 7.34
C ASP A 110 0.12 -18.96 8.58
N PHE A 111 -1.19 -18.73 8.71
CA PHE A 111 -1.99 -19.33 9.79
C PHE A 111 -1.96 -20.86 9.72
N GLN A 112 -2.23 -21.44 8.55
CA GLN A 112 -2.18 -22.89 8.35
C GLN A 112 -0.80 -23.44 8.73
N ARG A 113 0.28 -22.75 8.36
CA ARG A 113 1.63 -23.16 8.73
C ARG A 113 1.86 -23.16 10.25
N PHE A 114 1.32 -22.18 10.97
CA PHE A 114 1.42 -22.18 12.44
C PHE A 114 0.62 -23.32 13.06
N GLU A 115 -0.59 -23.59 12.55
CA GLU A 115 -1.40 -24.73 12.98
C GLU A 115 -0.68 -26.06 12.75
N ASP A 116 -0.09 -26.27 11.55
CA ASP A 116 0.66 -27.49 11.21
C ASP A 116 1.89 -27.70 12.12
N LEU A 117 2.44 -26.61 12.66
CA LEU A 117 3.59 -26.62 13.57
C LEU A 117 3.21 -26.66 15.06
N ASP A 118 1.91 -26.74 15.38
CA ASP A 118 1.37 -26.62 16.75
C ASP A 118 1.89 -25.35 17.46
N GLN A 119 1.97 -24.25 16.70
CA GLN A 119 2.44 -22.95 17.17
C GLN A 119 1.26 -22.00 17.38
N PRO A 120 1.35 -21.07 18.35
CA PRO A 120 0.35 -20.03 18.50
C PRO A 120 0.27 -19.20 17.21
N SER A 121 -0.94 -18.97 16.73
CA SER A 121 -1.21 -18.16 15.56
C SER A 121 -1.91 -16.86 15.98
N SER A 122 -1.15 -15.78 16.11
CA SER A 122 -1.68 -14.45 16.39
C SER A 122 -1.13 -13.44 15.38
N GLY A 123 -1.73 -12.25 15.31
CA GLY A 123 -1.19 -11.16 14.48
C GLY A 123 0.29 -10.84 14.78
N PHE A 124 0.71 -10.98 16.04
CA PHE A 124 2.11 -10.80 16.41
C PHE A 124 3.01 -11.94 15.89
N GLU A 125 2.51 -13.17 15.84
CA GLU A 125 3.27 -14.30 15.29
C GLU A 125 3.41 -14.21 13.78
N LEU A 126 2.45 -13.59 13.07
CA LEU A 126 2.61 -13.27 11.64
C LEU A 126 3.84 -12.40 11.37
N THR A 127 4.28 -11.54 12.29
CA THR A 127 5.53 -10.76 12.14
C THR A 127 6.80 -11.63 12.12
N ARG A 128 6.67 -12.92 12.41
CA ARG A 128 7.77 -13.89 12.35
C ARG A 128 7.84 -14.62 11.01
N THR A 129 6.91 -14.41 10.09
CA THR A 129 6.93 -15.04 8.76
C THR A 129 8.05 -14.44 7.89
N GLU A 130 8.28 -15.04 6.73
CA GLU A 130 9.28 -14.55 5.77
C GLU A 130 8.97 -13.15 5.23
N LEU A 131 7.69 -12.75 5.21
CA LEU A 131 7.25 -11.46 4.71
C LEU A 131 7.74 -10.29 5.58
N PHE A 132 8.09 -10.55 6.84
CA PHE A 132 8.64 -9.56 7.76
C PHE A 132 10.14 -9.77 7.96
N ARG A 133 10.86 -9.93 6.84
CA ARG A 133 12.32 -9.99 6.77
C ARG A 133 12.81 -8.99 5.72
N ALA A 134 14.11 -8.70 5.73
CA ALA A 134 14.73 -7.69 4.88
C ALA A 134 14.41 -7.82 3.38
N LYS A 135 14.16 -9.04 2.87
CA LYS A 135 13.76 -9.29 1.47
C LYS A 135 12.41 -8.63 1.12
N PHE A 136 11.48 -8.62 2.08
CA PHE A 136 10.13 -8.11 1.91
C PHE A 136 9.96 -6.80 2.71
N PHE A 137 9.13 -6.79 3.76
CA PHE A 137 8.75 -5.59 4.49
C PHE A 137 9.71 -5.19 5.62
N GLY A 138 10.70 -6.04 5.91
CA GLY A 138 11.62 -5.84 7.02
C GLY A 138 11.10 -6.40 8.34
N ALA A 139 12.03 -6.64 9.26
CA ALA A 139 11.74 -7.22 10.57
C ALA A 139 11.53 -6.13 11.63
N THR A 140 10.61 -6.38 12.56
CA THR A 140 10.39 -5.51 13.73
C THR A 140 11.45 -5.76 14.80
N ASP A 141 11.96 -4.68 15.37
CA ASP A 141 12.72 -4.68 16.61
C ASP A 141 11.75 -4.65 17.80
N LYS A 142 11.83 -5.65 18.68
CA LYS A 142 10.84 -5.82 19.76
C LYS A 142 11.04 -4.85 20.93
N ASP A 143 12.23 -4.29 21.07
CA ASP A 143 12.55 -3.39 22.18
C ASP A 143 12.20 -1.95 21.84
N THR A 144 12.36 -1.58 20.58
CA THR A 144 12.16 -0.21 20.09
C THR A 144 10.85 -0.05 19.31
N LEU A 145 10.26 -1.14 18.82
CA LEU A 145 9.08 -1.19 17.93
C LEU A 145 9.31 -0.56 16.54
N TYR A 146 10.57 -0.40 16.11
CA TYR A 146 10.92 0.07 14.77
C TYR A 146 11.16 -1.07 13.79
N ILE A 147 11.07 -0.77 12.49
CA ILE A 147 11.52 -1.65 11.41
C ILE A 147 13.06 -1.56 11.34
N LYS A 148 13.75 -2.68 11.56
CA LYS A 148 15.22 -2.69 11.73
C LYS A 148 16.03 -2.87 10.45
N ASP A 149 15.40 -3.41 9.40
CA ASP A 149 16.01 -3.73 8.11
C ASP A 149 15.01 -3.56 6.94
N GLY A 150 15.48 -3.78 5.71
CA GLY A 150 14.65 -3.64 4.51
C GLY A 150 14.36 -2.19 4.10
N ARG A 151 13.45 -2.04 3.14
CA ARG A 151 13.14 -0.77 2.45
C ARG A 151 12.45 0.27 3.34
N TRP A 152 11.79 -0.17 4.40
CA TRP A 152 11.10 0.69 5.38
C TRP A 152 11.92 0.94 6.65
N LYS A 153 13.20 0.51 6.68
CA LYS A 153 14.08 0.84 7.79
C LYS A 153 14.19 2.36 7.98
N GLY A 154 13.98 2.81 9.21
CA GLY A 154 14.08 4.21 9.59
C GLY A 154 12.94 5.08 9.05
N LEU A 155 11.83 4.47 8.63
CA LEU A 155 10.62 5.23 8.31
C LEU A 155 10.08 5.88 9.59
N GLU A 156 9.85 7.18 9.52
CA GLU A 156 9.14 7.93 10.56
C GLU A 156 7.64 7.94 10.28
N VAL A 157 6.83 7.69 11.30
CA VAL A 157 5.38 7.82 11.19
C VAL A 157 5.03 9.30 11.27
N PRO A 158 4.33 9.88 10.27
CA PRO A 158 4.00 11.29 10.29
C PRO A 158 3.04 11.61 11.43
N THR A 159 3.27 12.76 12.08
CA THR A 159 2.30 13.33 13.03
C THR A 159 1.12 13.94 12.27
N ALA A 160 0.02 14.25 12.96
CA ALA A 160 -1.10 14.97 12.35
C ALA A 160 -0.67 16.30 11.69
N ALA A 161 0.26 17.04 12.32
CA ALA A 161 0.84 18.25 11.74
C ALA A 161 1.70 17.95 10.50
N GLY A 162 2.42 16.82 10.49
CA GLY A 162 3.19 16.36 9.33
C GLY A 162 2.31 16.02 8.13
N LEU A 163 1.18 15.34 8.36
CA LEU A 163 0.18 15.04 7.32
C LEU A 163 -0.41 16.32 6.73
N ALA A 164 -0.83 17.27 7.57
CA ALA A 164 -1.37 18.55 7.10
C ALA A 164 -0.35 19.36 6.26
N ALA A 165 0.94 19.24 6.55
CA ALA A 165 2.00 19.93 5.82
C ALA A 165 2.32 19.31 4.44
N GLU A 166 1.99 18.03 4.22
CA GLU A 166 2.11 17.36 2.91
C GLU A 166 1.08 17.88 1.88
N GLY A 167 0.14 18.72 2.31
CA GLY A 167 -0.85 19.34 1.43
C GLY A 167 -1.83 18.32 0.87
N ALA A 168 -2.14 17.26 1.62
CA ALA A 168 -2.99 16.22 1.10
C ALA A 168 -4.42 16.72 0.91
N ASP A 169 -4.89 16.68 -0.32
CA ASP A 169 -6.26 17.01 -0.67
C ASP A 169 -7.09 15.72 -0.74
N VAL A 170 -7.81 15.43 0.33
CA VAL A 170 -8.76 14.32 0.38
C VAL A 170 -9.97 14.54 -0.53
N ALA A 171 -10.27 15.80 -0.91
CA ALA A 171 -11.42 16.16 -1.72
C ALA A 171 -11.21 15.84 -3.21
N GLY A 172 -9.96 15.60 -3.62
CA GLY A 172 -9.58 15.17 -4.97
C GLY A 172 -9.50 13.66 -5.18
N LEU A 173 -9.53 12.86 -4.09
CA LEU A 173 -9.80 11.43 -4.24
C LEU A 173 -11.22 11.30 -4.78
N PRO A 174 -11.53 10.26 -5.59
CA PRO A 174 -12.90 10.00 -5.98
C PRO A 174 -13.72 9.70 -4.72
N VAL A 175 -14.18 10.76 -4.05
CA VAL A 175 -15.39 10.83 -3.26
C VAL A 175 -16.44 10.35 -4.22
N ASN A 176 -16.67 9.04 -4.14
CA ASN A 176 -17.70 8.25 -4.76
C ASN A 176 -17.87 8.41 -6.30
N ALA A 177 -18.03 7.28 -6.99
CA ALA A 177 -18.67 7.27 -8.31
C ALA A 177 -20.17 7.69 -8.26
N TRP A 178 -20.57 8.48 -7.25
CA TRP A 178 -21.95 8.82 -6.92
C TRP A 178 -22.19 10.31 -6.63
N GLY A 179 -21.21 11.19 -6.84
CA GLY A 179 -21.35 12.64 -6.75
C GLY A 179 -22.08 13.15 -5.51
N GLN A 180 -21.33 13.44 -4.45
CA GLN A 180 -21.67 14.53 -3.53
C GLN A 180 -20.43 15.38 -3.24
#